data_AF-A0A524LPZ9-F1
#
_entry.id   AF-A0A524LPZ9-F1
#
_cell.length_a   1.000
_cell.length_b   1.000
_cell.length_c   1.000
_cell.angle_alpha   90.00
_cell.angle_beta   90.00
_cell.angle_gamma   90.00
#
_symmetry.space_group_name_H-M   'P 1'
#
loop_
_entity.id
_entity.type
_entity.pdbx_description
1 polymer ?
#
loop_
_entity_poly.entity_id
_entity_poly.type
_entity_poly.pdbx_seq_one_letter_code
_entity_poly.pdbx_strand_id
1 'polypeptide(L)'
;VFGLMIGNKKHLSRILRFKLPKIEMDDPTHNQLTFLVRSFFFVFVGLMASFGQIEYLVFGVLATIAIYFGRVFVVKGTLTKRFSRLDKAVTNSMIPRGLAAAVLATYPITMGLPNAEAYPQLVFFIILSSVIITTIGLGKSKKIPPPEFVEGGFVKPPEDPKDGSMAEKISDIPAEYGIGGGFVKEKSDKPKK
;
A
#
# COMPACT_ATOMS: atom_id res chain seq x y z
N VAL A 1 -5.74 7.41 14.48
CA VAL A 1 -6.32 6.50 15.51
C VAL A 1 -7.84 6.43 15.41
N PHE A 2 -8.56 7.56 15.45
CA PHE A 2 -10.03 7.59 15.37
C PHE A 2 -10.64 6.91 14.12
N GLY A 3 -10.08 7.13 12.91
CA GLY A 3 -10.56 6.46 11.69
C GLY A 3 -10.42 4.92 11.72
N LEU A 4 -9.38 4.40 12.38
CA LEU A 4 -9.19 2.96 12.59
C LEU A 4 -10.24 2.38 13.56
N MET A 5 -10.59 3.15 14.59
CA MET A 5 -11.64 2.78 15.56
C MET A 5 -13.02 2.73 14.89
N ILE A 6 -13.37 3.72 14.08
CA ILE A 6 -14.64 3.75 13.33
C ILE A 6 -14.69 2.65 12.26
N GLY A 7 -13.58 2.42 11.54
CA GLY A 7 -13.49 1.36 10.54
C GLY A 7 -13.71 -0.04 11.12
N ASN A 8 -13.25 -0.27 12.36
CA ASN A 8 -13.42 -1.55 13.06
C ASN A 8 -14.63 -1.56 14.02
N LYS A 9 -15.78 -1.06 13.55
CA LYS A 9 -17.01 -0.89 14.34
C LYS A 9 -17.52 -2.15 15.05
N LYS A 10 -17.32 -3.34 14.46
CA LYS A 10 -17.74 -4.64 15.05
C LYS A 10 -16.89 -5.01 16.27
N HIS A 11 -15.60 -4.73 16.22
CA HIS A 11 -14.70 -4.95 17.35
C HIS A 11 -14.90 -3.87 18.41
N LEU A 12 -15.12 -2.63 17.98
CA LEU A 12 -15.38 -1.50 18.87
C LEU A 12 -16.71 -1.65 19.63
N SER A 13 -17.79 -2.10 18.97
CA SER A 13 -19.08 -2.34 19.64
C SER A 13 -19.01 -3.50 20.63
N ARG A 14 -18.17 -4.51 20.37
CA ARG A 14 -17.95 -5.65 21.28
C ARG A 14 -17.20 -5.23 22.54
N ILE A 15 -16.20 -4.34 22.44
CA ILE A 15 -15.41 -3.91 23.59
C ILE A 15 -16.14 -2.87 24.45
N LEU A 16 -16.93 -1.98 23.85
CA LEU A 16 -17.68 -0.93 24.56
C LEU A 16 -19.07 -1.37 25.05
N ARG A 17 -19.53 -2.60 24.74
CA ARG A 17 -20.84 -3.16 25.13
C ARG A 17 -22.05 -2.25 24.83
N PHE A 18 -21.90 -1.26 23.95
CA PHE A 18 -22.93 -0.31 23.54
C PHE A 18 -23.28 -0.53 22.07
N LYS A 19 -24.57 -0.46 21.72
CA LYS A 19 -25.02 -0.46 20.33
C LYS A 19 -24.64 0.87 19.70
N LEU A 20 -23.48 0.92 19.05
CA LEU A 20 -23.10 2.07 18.22
C LEU A 20 -24.20 2.31 17.18
N PRO A 21 -24.60 3.58 16.92
CA PRO A 21 -25.52 3.91 15.85
C PRO A 21 -25.08 3.26 14.54
N LYS A 22 -26.03 2.83 13.70
CA LYS A 22 -25.74 2.31 12.38
C LYS A 22 -25.15 3.44 11.53
N ILE A 23 -23.83 3.60 11.57
CA ILE A 23 -23.09 4.35 10.57
C ILE A 23 -23.22 3.50 9.30
N GLU A 24 -24.07 3.96 8.38
CA GLU A 24 -24.16 3.39 7.04
C GLU A 24 -22.78 3.48 6.41
N MET A 25 -22.19 2.31 6.13
CA MET A 25 -20.84 2.22 5.55
C MET A 25 -20.82 2.67 4.09
N ASP A 26 -22.00 2.84 3.49
CA ASP A 26 -22.21 3.25 2.11
C ASP A 26 -22.30 4.76 1.92
N ASP A 27 -22.03 5.56 2.97
CA ASP A 27 -22.09 7.01 2.84
C ASP A 27 -21.03 7.50 1.83
N PRO A 28 -21.44 7.87 0.59
CA PRO A 28 -20.50 8.13 -0.49
C PRO A 28 -19.71 9.41 -0.23
N THR A 29 -20.16 10.23 0.74
CA THR A 29 -19.54 11.49 1.11
C THR A 29 -18.08 11.34 1.50
N HIS A 30 -17.68 10.28 2.22
CA HIS A 30 -16.27 10.10 2.59
C HIS A 30 -15.37 9.82 1.36
N ASN A 31 -15.84 9.00 0.43
CA ASN A 31 -15.12 8.67 -0.79
C ASN A 31 -15.06 9.88 -1.74
N GLN A 32 -16.18 10.60 -1.90
CA GLN A 32 -16.27 11.82 -2.69
C GLN A 32 -15.34 12.91 -2.14
N LEU A 33 -15.36 13.14 -0.82
CA LEU A 33 -14.49 14.12 -0.18
C LEU A 33 -13.02 13.73 -0.35
N THR A 34 -12.66 12.46 -0.14
CA THR A 34 -11.28 12.00 -0.31
C THR A 34 -10.83 12.15 -1.76
N PHE A 35 -11.69 11.88 -2.73
CA PHE A 35 -11.42 12.10 -4.15
C PHE A 35 -11.21 13.58 -4.47
N LEU A 36 -12.11 14.45 -3.99
CA LEU A 36 -12.02 15.90 -4.18
C LEU A 36 -10.71 16.44 -3.61
N VAL A 37 -10.40 16.10 -2.35
CA VAL A 37 -9.18 16.51 -1.66
C VAL A 37 -7.96 16.02 -2.43
N ARG A 38 -7.93 14.74 -2.84
CA ARG A 38 -6.81 14.19 -3.61
C ARG A 38 -6.58 14.95 -4.92
N SER A 39 -7.64 15.17 -5.69
CA SER A 39 -7.57 15.86 -6.98
C SER A 39 -7.16 17.32 -6.82
N PHE A 40 -7.73 18.03 -5.84
CA PHE A 40 -7.38 19.41 -5.52
C PHE A 40 -5.90 19.56 -5.21
N PHE A 41 -5.36 18.75 -4.30
CA PHE A 41 -3.94 18.83 -3.93
C PHE A 41 -3.00 18.43 -5.07
N PHE A 42 -3.37 17.45 -5.89
CA PHE A 42 -2.55 17.09 -7.06
C PHE A 42 -2.48 18.24 -8.08
N VAL A 43 -3.61 18.90 -8.35
CA VAL A 43 -3.64 20.08 -9.23
C VAL A 43 -2.87 21.23 -8.60
N PHE A 44 -3.08 21.53 -7.32
CA PHE A 44 -2.39 22.60 -6.59
C PHE A 44 -0.87 22.44 -6.65
N VAL A 45 -0.35 21.25 -6.37
CA VAL A 45 1.10 20.98 -6.40
C VAL A 45 1.64 21.08 -7.84
N GLY A 46 0.86 20.66 -8.84
CA GLY A 46 1.20 20.84 -10.24
C GLY A 46 1.26 22.31 -10.66
N LEU A 47 0.38 23.16 -10.14
CA LEU A 47 0.41 24.60 -10.39
C LEU A 47 1.59 25.31 -9.71
N MET A 48 2.04 24.81 -8.55
CA MET A 48 3.24 25.32 -7.88
C MET A 48 4.55 24.89 -8.57
N ALA A 49 4.50 23.89 -9.44
CA ALA A 49 5.67 23.44 -10.16
C ALA A 49 6.02 24.42 -11.29
N SER A 50 7.23 24.97 -11.24
CA SER A 50 7.78 25.78 -12.33
C SER A 50 8.81 24.97 -13.12
N PHE A 51 8.67 24.96 -14.45
CA PHE A 51 9.61 24.28 -15.36
C PHE A 51 10.84 25.13 -15.69
N GLY A 52 10.97 26.33 -15.12
CA GLY A 52 12.04 27.27 -15.46
C GLY A 52 13.44 26.83 -15.01
N GLN A 53 13.56 25.86 -14.11
CA GLN A 53 14.84 25.44 -13.53
C GLN A 53 15.02 23.92 -13.67
N ILE A 54 15.68 23.50 -14.76
CA ILE A 54 15.95 22.08 -15.09
C ILE A 54 16.73 21.38 -13.96
N GLU A 55 17.52 22.13 -13.18
CA GLU A 55 18.26 21.62 -12.03
C GLU A 55 17.35 20.87 -11.05
N TYR A 56 16.18 21.43 -10.70
CA TYR A 56 15.26 20.78 -9.78
C TYR A 56 14.63 19.50 -10.33
N LEU A 57 14.46 19.41 -11.64
CA LEU A 57 14.03 18.17 -12.28
C LEU A 57 15.08 17.09 -12.09
N VAL A 58 16.34 17.41 -12.39
CA VAL A 58 17.46 16.46 -12.26
C VAL A 58 17.62 16.01 -10.80
N PHE A 59 17.62 16.96 -9.86
CA PHE A 59 17.70 16.65 -8.43
C PHE A 59 16.51 15.83 -7.93
N GLY A 60 15.28 16.14 -8.36
CA GLY A 60 14.08 15.39 -7.96
C GLY A 60 14.07 13.94 -8.46
N VAL A 61 14.49 13.72 -9.71
CA VAL A 61 14.62 12.37 -10.28
C VAL A 61 15.74 11.59 -9.57
N LEU A 62 16.89 12.22 -9.37
CA LEU A 62 18.05 11.58 -8.71
C LEU A 62 17.75 11.24 -7.25
N ALA A 63 17.07 12.13 -6.52
CA ALA A 63 16.59 11.87 -5.16
C ALA A 63 15.62 10.68 -5.13
N THR A 64 14.74 10.57 -6.12
CA THR A 64 13.79 9.44 -6.19
C THR A 64 14.49 8.12 -6.45
N ILE A 65 15.51 8.11 -7.31
CA ILE A 65 16.34 6.92 -7.53
C ILE A 65 17.07 6.53 -6.24
N ALA A 66 17.65 7.49 -5.50
CA ALA A 66 18.28 7.23 -4.22
C ALA A 66 17.31 6.63 -3.19
N ILE A 67 16.08 7.17 -3.10
CA ILE A 67 15.01 6.65 -2.25
C ILE A 67 14.63 5.21 -2.67
N TYR A 68 14.57 4.93 -3.98
CA TYR A 68 14.27 3.60 -4.50
C TYR A 68 15.33 2.57 -4.06
N PHE A 69 16.61 2.88 -4.22
CA PHE A 69 17.69 2.00 -3.75
C PHE A 69 17.66 1.82 -2.23
N GLY A 70 17.41 2.89 -1.47
CA GLY A 70 17.23 2.83 -0.02
C GLY A 70 16.12 1.86 0.37
N ARG A 71 14.99 1.86 -0.35
CA ARG A 71 13.89 0.90 -0.11
C ARG A 71 14.33 -0.53 -0.36
N VAL A 72 14.99 -0.81 -1.48
CA VAL A 72 15.44 -2.17 -1.83
C VAL A 72 16.39 -2.70 -0.75
N PHE A 73 17.28 -1.86 -0.23
CA PHE A 73 18.20 -2.24 0.85
C PHE A 73 17.47 -2.57 2.15
N VAL A 74 16.54 -1.69 2.57
CA VAL A 74 15.73 -1.91 3.79
C VAL A 74 14.90 -3.18 3.67
N VAL A 75 14.25 -3.42 2.52
CA VAL A 75 13.45 -4.63 2.32
C VAL A 75 14.33 -5.88 2.32
N LYS A 76 15.54 -5.83 1.72
CA LYS A 76 16.47 -6.97 1.78
C LYS A 76 16.91 -7.30 3.22
N GLY A 77 17.06 -6.28 4.08
CA GLY A 77 17.40 -6.46 5.50
C GLY A 77 16.22 -6.89 6.38
N THR A 78 15.00 -6.46 6.06
CA THR A 78 13.80 -6.66 6.91
C THR A 78 12.92 -7.83 6.49
N LEU A 79 12.86 -8.19 5.20
CA LEU A 79 12.04 -9.31 4.73
C LEU A 79 12.80 -10.64 4.83
N THR A 80 12.40 -11.44 5.82
CA THR A 80 12.88 -12.83 6.01
C THR A 80 12.51 -13.71 4.80
N LYS A 81 13.22 -14.83 4.58
CA LYS A 81 13.03 -15.80 3.46
C LYS A 81 11.59 -16.30 3.26
N ARG A 82 10.71 -16.15 4.25
CA ARG A 82 9.29 -16.55 4.29
C ARG A 82 8.39 -15.91 3.22
N PHE A 83 8.73 -14.72 2.73
CA PHE A 83 7.90 -14.01 1.75
C PHE A 83 8.16 -14.45 0.31
N SER A 84 7.08 -14.61 -0.45
CA SER A 84 7.11 -14.95 -1.87
C SER A 84 7.88 -13.90 -2.69
N ARG A 85 8.40 -14.32 -3.85
CA ARG A 85 9.07 -13.41 -4.79
C ARG A 85 8.12 -12.32 -5.30
N LEU A 86 6.83 -12.62 -5.41
CA LEU A 86 5.80 -11.65 -5.77
C LEU A 86 5.65 -10.57 -4.68
N ASP A 87 5.48 -10.98 -3.43
CA ASP A 87 5.30 -10.04 -2.30
C ASP A 87 6.52 -9.14 -2.11
N LYS A 88 7.72 -9.70 -2.28
CA LYS A 88 8.97 -8.94 -2.29
C LYS A 88 9.01 -7.91 -3.42
N ALA A 89 8.61 -8.30 -4.63
CA ALA A 89 8.61 -7.40 -5.79
C ALA A 89 7.60 -6.26 -5.65
N VAL A 90 6.39 -6.55 -5.14
CA VAL A 90 5.35 -5.55 -4.87
C VAL A 90 5.81 -4.60 -3.76
N THR A 91 6.31 -5.14 -2.64
CA THR A 91 6.75 -4.35 -1.48
C THR A 91 7.94 -3.44 -1.82
N ASN A 92 8.86 -3.90 -2.68
CA ASN A 92 9.96 -3.10 -3.21
C ASN A 92 9.49 -2.00 -4.16
N SER A 93 8.47 -2.27 -4.96
CA SER A 93 7.97 -1.31 -5.96
C SER A 93 7.02 -0.27 -5.36
N MET A 94 6.40 -0.53 -4.21
CA MET A 94 5.52 0.41 -3.52
C MET A 94 6.31 1.49 -2.77
N ILE A 95 6.72 2.51 -3.52
CA ILE A 95 7.32 3.75 -2.98
C ILE A 95 6.61 5.03 -3.49
N PRO A 96 5.31 5.01 -3.86
CA PRO A 96 4.69 6.22 -4.36
C PRO A 96 4.69 7.26 -3.24
N ARG A 97 5.26 8.44 -3.50
CA ARG A 97 5.14 9.58 -2.60
C ARG A 97 3.78 10.22 -2.87
N GLY A 98 2.98 10.36 -1.81
CA GLY A 98 1.60 10.82 -1.90
C GLY A 98 1.41 12.29 -1.52
N LEU A 99 0.14 12.65 -1.37
CA LEU A 99 -0.35 14.00 -1.03
C LEU A 99 0.31 14.59 0.23
N ALA A 100 0.58 13.76 1.24
CA ALA A 100 1.20 14.23 2.48
C ALA A 100 2.58 14.88 2.25
N ALA A 101 3.39 14.34 1.33
CA ALA A 101 4.70 14.93 1.00
C ALA A 101 4.54 16.30 0.35
N ALA A 102 3.55 16.44 -0.53
CA ALA A 102 3.22 17.66 -1.23
C ALA A 102 2.80 18.79 -0.26
N VAL A 103 1.96 18.46 0.73
CA VAL A 103 1.52 19.42 1.75
C VAL A 103 2.68 19.83 2.66
N LEU A 104 3.53 18.88 3.07
CA LEU A 104 4.68 19.21 3.92
C LEU A 104 5.75 20.04 3.19
N ALA A 105 5.84 19.93 1.86
CA ALA A 105 6.77 20.71 1.06
C ALA A 105 6.50 22.22 1.07
N THR A 106 5.29 22.65 1.42
CA THR A 106 4.94 24.08 1.53
C THR A 106 5.31 24.67 2.88
N TYR A 107 5.64 23.84 3.87
CA TYR A 107 5.94 24.29 5.22
C TYR A 107 7.14 25.26 5.30
N PRO A 108 8.27 25.01 4.60
CA PRO A 108 9.39 25.96 4.54
C PRO A 108 8.98 27.34 4.00
N ILE A 109 8.01 27.39 3.07
CA ILE A 109 7.50 28.64 2.51
C ILE A 109 6.72 29.41 3.58
N THR A 110 5.87 28.71 4.34
CA THR A 110 5.08 29.34 5.42
C THR A 110 5.97 29.87 6.56
N MET A 111 7.18 29.33 6.71
CA MET A 111 8.17 29.80 7.67
C MET A 111 9.03 30.96 7.17
N GLY A 112 8.89 31.37 5.90
CA GLY A 112 9.66 32.47 5.31
C GLY A 112 11.14 32.16 5.12
N LEU A 113 11.52 30.89 4.94
CA LEU A 113 12.92 30.51 4.76
C LEU A 113 13.45 30.94 3.38
N PRO A 114 14.75 31.29 3.27
CA PRO A 114 15.36 31.58 1.98
C PRO A 114 15.34 30.31 1.10
N ASN A 115 15.14 30.49 -0.21
CA ASN A 115 15.03 29.42 -1.20
C ASN A 115 13.92 28.38 -0.93
N ALA A 116 12.91 28.73 -0.11
CA ALA A 116 11.81 27.82 0.21
C ALA A 116 10.97 27.39 -1.00
N GLU A 117 11.00 28.15 -2.09
CA GLU A 117 10.31 27.83 -3.35
C GLU A 117 10.87 26.58 -4.06
N ALA A 118 12.12 26.20 -3.77
CA ALA A 118 12.72 25.00 -4.34
C ALA A 118 12.04 23.71 -3.83
N TYR A 119 11.49 23.71 -2.61
CA TYR A 119 10.96 22.50 -1.97
C TYR A 119 9.70 21.94 -2.67
N PRO A 120 8.65 22.72 -2.96
CA PRO A 120 7.51 22.21 -3.71
C PRO A 120 7.89 21.75 -5.12
N GLN A 121 8.82 22.45 -5.78
CA GLN A 121 9.28 22.12 -7.12
C GLN A 121 10.01 20.76 -7.14
N LEU A 122 10.93 20.54 -6.19
CA LEU A 122 11.62 19.25 -6.02
C LEU A 122 10.63 18.12 -5.68
N VAL A 123 9.72 18.36 -4.74
CA VAL A 123 8.76 17.35 -4.29
C VAL A 123 7.77 16.97 -5.40
N PHE A 124 7.38 17.92 -6.26
CA PHE A 124 6.58 17.62 -7.45
C PHE A 124 7.27 16.58 -8.35
N PHE A 125 8.55 16.80 -8.70
CA PHE A 125 9.32 15.85 -9.51
C PHE A 125 9.52 14.51 -8.80
N ILE A 126 9.68 14.51 -7.48
CA ILE A 126 9.76 13.27 -6.69
C ILE A 126 8.43 12.49 -6.74
N ILE A 127 7.29 13.16 -6.57
CA ILE A 127 5.97 12.53 -6.64
C ILE A 127 5.76 11.95 -8.04
N LEU A 128 5.99 12.74 -9.08
CA LEU A 128 5.78 12.34 -10.47
C LEU A 128 6.65 11.13 -10.84
N SER A 129 7.96 11.20 -10.57
CA SER A 129 8.88 10.09 -10.87
C SER A 129 8.62 8.86 -10.01
N SER A 130 8.30 9.00 -8.71
CA SER A 130 8.01 7.86 -7.84
C SER A 130 6.72 7.12 -8.22
N VAL A 131 5.69 7.84 -8.67
CA VAL A 131 4.44 7.25 -9.17
C VAL A 131 4.69 6.49 -10.47
N ILE A 132 5.48 7.05 -11.39
CA ILE A 132 5.87 6.38 -12.64
C ILE A 132 6.66 5.10 -12.34
N ILE A 133 7.69 5.19 -11.49
CA ILE A 133 8.51 4.04 -11.09
C ILE A 133 7.66 2.95 -10.45
N THR A 134 6.76 3.33 -9.53
CA THR A 134 5.84 2.39 -8.86
C THR A 134 4.92 1.71 -9.87
N THR A 135 4.36 2.47 -10.81
CA THR A 135 3.45 1.94 -11.85
C THR A 135 4.17 0.92 -12.73
N ILE A 136 5.39 1.24 -13.17
CA ILE A 136 6.22 0.32 -13.96
C ILE A 136 6.63 -0.90 -13.13
N GLY A 137 7.03 -0.71 -11.87
CA GLY A 137 7.44 -1.78 -10.96
C GLY A 137 6.31 -2.77 -10.67
N LEU A 138 5.10 -2.27 -10.47
CA LEU A 138 3.91 -3.11 -10.28
C LEU A 138 3.53 -3.82 -11.57
N GLY A 139 3.60 -3.13 -12.72
CA GLY A 139 3.38 -3.73 -14.04
C GLY A 139 4.35 -4.90 -14.33
N LYS A 140 5.62 -4.75 -13.96
CA LYS A 140 6.62 -5.84 -14.02
C LYS A 140 6.30 -6.98 -13.04
N SER A 141 5.82 -6.65 -11.84
CA SER A 141 5.46 -7.64 -10.82
C SER A 141 4.25 -8.50 -11.21
N LYS A 142 3.32 -7.98 -12.01
CA LYS A 142 2.16 -8.72 -12.55
C LYS A 142 2.57 -9.92 -13.44
N LYS A 143 3.80 -9.94 -13.95
CA LYS A 143 4.34 -11.08 -14.74
C LYS A 143 4.85 -12.24 -13.88
N ILE A 144 4.93 -12.05 -12.55
CA ILE A 144 5.33 -13.11 -11.62
C ILE A 144 4.07 -13.90 -11.25
N PRO A 145 4.02 -15.23 -11.48
CA PRO A 145 2.84 -16.01 -11.14
C PRO A 145 2.57 -15.93 -9.62
N PRO A 146 1.30 -15.86 -9.21
CA PRO A 146 0.96 -15.87 -7.79
C PRO A 146 1.49 -17.17 -7.15
N PRO A 147 2.08 -17.09 -5.94
CA PRO A 147 2.53 -18.28 -5.23
C PRO A 147 1.36 -19.24 -5.00
N GLU A 148 1.60 -20.54 -5.17
CA GLU A 148 0.61 -21.58 -4.88
C GLU A 148 0.16 -21.50 -3.41
N PHE A 149 -1.14 -21.65 -3.21
CA PHE A 149 -1.80 -21.58 -1.90
C PHE A 149 -1.44 -22.85 -1.11
N VAL A 150 -0.48 -22.76 -0.19
CA VAL A 150 -0.23 -23.82 0.79
C VAL A 150 -1.03 -23.44 2.04
N GLU A 151 -1.60 -24.42 2.74
CA GLU A 151 -2.66 -24.30 3.79
C GLU A 151 -2.47 -23.28 4.94
N GLY A 152 -1.36 -22.52 4.97
CA GLY A 152 -1.13 -21.37 5.85
C GLY A 152 -1.15 -19.98 5.17
N GLY A 153 -1.51 -19.88 3.88
CA GLY A 153 -1.50 -18.63 3.09
C GLY A 153 -0.30 -18.49 2.14
N PHE A 154 0.08 -17.26 1.75
CA PHE A 154 1.19 -16.98 0.81
C PHE A 154 2.60 -17.20 1.38
N VAL A 155 2.71 -17.85 2.54
CA VAL A 155 3.96 -18.10 3.25
C VAL A 155 4.30 -19.58 3.11
N LYS A 156 5.47 -19.90 2.55
CA LYS A 156 5.95 -21.28 2.54
C LYS A 156 6.09 -21.79 3.98
N PRO A 157 5.59 -23.01 4.29
CA PRO A 157 5.91 -23.69 5.53
C PRO A 157 7.44 -23.77 5.70
N PRO A 158 7.95 -23.80 6.94
CA PRO A 158 9.35 -24.11 7.16
C PRO A 158 9.66 -25.46 6.49
N GLU A 159 10.79 -25.56 5.79
CA GLU A 159 11.30 -26.85 5.34
C GLU A 159 11.60 -27.67 6.61
N ASP A 160 10.81 -28.71 6.85
CA ASP A 160 11.08 -29.64 7.95
C ASP A 160 12.45 -30.29 7.72
N PRO A 161 13.27 -30.45 8.78
CA PRO A 161 14.42 -31.33 8.71
C PRO A 161 13.90 -32.74 8.41
N LYS A 162 14.53 -33.41 7.46
CA LYS A 162 14.35 -34.85 7.25
C LYS A 162 14.65 -35.56 8.57
N ASP A 163 13.61 -36.01 9.27
CA ASP A 163 13.56 -37.36 9.82
C ASP A 163 12.16 -37.66 10.35
N GLY A 164 11.64 -38.80 9.92
CA GLY A 164 10.33 -39.29 10.34
C GLY A 164 10.35 -39.72 11.79
N SER A 165 9.59 -39.03 12.63
CA SER A 165 8.90 -39.62 13.78
C SER A 165 7.93 -38.58 14.35
N MET A 166 6.78 -39.05 14.83
CA MET A 166 5.65 -38.27 15.38
C MET A 166 4.54 -37.89 14.38
N ALA A 167 4.24 -38.81 13.46
CA ALA A 167 2.88 -38.96 12.95
C ALA A 167 2.04 -39.74 14.00
N GLU A 168 1.75 -39.15 15.15
CA GLU A 168 0.69 -39.65 16.03
C GLU A 168 0.35 -38.59 17.09
N LYS A 169 -0.96 -38.36 17.27
CA LYS A 169 -1.60 -37.35 18.14
C LYS A 169 -1.70 -35.94 17.55
N ILE A 170 -2.74 -35.73 16.75
CA ILE A 170 -3.81 -34.74 16.99
C ILE A 170 -4.98 -35.22 16.11
N SER A 171 -5.77 -36.18 16.60
CA SER A 171 -6.98 -36.68 15.93
C SER A 171 -8.28 -36.24 16.60
N ASP A 172 -8.25 -35.40 17.64
CA ASP A 172 -9.45 -35.15 18.46
C ASP A 172 -9.63 -33.68 18.88
N ILE A 173 -10.08 -32.79 17.99
CA ILE A 173 -10.83 -31.56 18.37
C ILE A 173 -11.86 -31.22 17.28
N PRO A 174 -13.14 -30.93 17.59
CA PRO A 174 -14.26 -30.94 16.64
C PRO A 174 -14.29 -29.76 15.67
N ALA A 175 -14.82 -30.02 14.47
CA ALA A 175 -15.07 -29.08 13.40
C ALA A 175 -16.22 -28.11 13.72
N GLU A 176 -15.91 -26.94 14.27
CA GLU A 176 -16.83 -25.80 14.20
C GLU A 176 -16.04 -24.49 14.32
N TYR A 177 -15.94 -23.76 13.20
CA TYR A 177 -15.84 -22.29 13.05
C TYR A 177 -15.37 -22.00 11.61
N GLY A 178 -16.29 -22.14 10.66
CA GLY A 178 -16.08 -21.70 9.29
C GLY A 178 -16.01 -20.16 9.23
N ILE A 179 -14.80 -19.60 9.18
CA ILE A 179 -14.62 -18.20 8.78
C ILE A 179 -14.67 -18.17 7.24
N GLY A 180 -15.89 -18.03 6.72
CA GLY A 180 -16.16 -17.83 5.29
C GLY A 180 -15.61 -16.48 4.80
N GLY A 181 -14.36 -16.47 4.35
CA GLY A 181 -13.81 -15.41 3.51
C GLY A 181 -14.30 -15.58 2.08
N GLY A 182 -15.50 -15.08 1.78
CA GLY A 182 -16.06 -15.10 0.43
C GLY A 182 -15.30 -14.17 -0.51
N PHE A 183 -14.53 -14.73 -1.45
CA PHE A 183 -14.13 -14.02 -2.65
C PHE A 183 -15.19 -14.24 -3.73
N VAL A 184 -15.71 -13.15 -4.28
CA VAL A 184 -16.70 -13.12 -5.36
C VAL A 184 -16.14 -13.84 -6.58
N LYS A 185 -16.80 -14.93 -7.02
CA LYS A 185 -16.52 -15.59 -8.30
C LYS A 185 -17.05 -14.73 -9.45
N GLU A 186 -16.17 -14.42 -10.39
CA GLU A 186 -16.50 -13.81 -11.68
C GLU A 186 -17.33 -14.80 -12.52
N LYS A 187 -18.57 -14.43 -12.88
CA LYS A 187 -19.43 -15.22 -13.76
C LYS A 187 -18.89 -15.10 -15.20
N SER A 188 -18.33 -16.18 -15.73
CA SER A 188 -18.11 -16.35 -17.16
C SER A 188 -19.43 -16.76 -17.83
N ASP A 189 -20.06 -15.84 -18.55
CA ASP A 189 -21.16 -16.17 -19.47
C ASP A 189 -20.61 -16.92 -20.70
N LYS A 190 -21.15 -18.12 -20.93
CA LYS A 190 -21.16 -18.76 -22.26
C LYS A 190 -22.61 -19.13 -22.60
N PRO A 191 -23.06 -18.89 -23.84
CA PRO A 191 -24.45 -19.05 -24.21
C PRO A 191 -24.79 -20.53 -24.37
N LYS A 192 -25.96 -20.95 -23.88
CA LYS A 192 -26.54 -22.24 -24.25
C LYS A 192 -27.43 -22.04 -25.49
N LYS A 193 -27.19 -22.90 -26.46
CA LYS A 193 -28.05 -23.20 -27.62
C LYS A 193 -29.45 -23.61 -27.17
#